data_AF-A0AA38GXE3-F1
#
_entry.id   AF-A0AA38GXE3-F1
#
_cell.length_a   1.000
_cell.length_b   1.000
_cell.length_c   1.000
_cell.angle_alpha   90.00
_cell.angle_beta   90.00
_cell.angle_gamma   90.00
#
_symmetry.space_group_name_H-M   'P 1'
#
loop_
_entity.id
_entity.type
_entity.pdbx_description
1 polymer ?
#
loop_
_entity_poly.entity_id
_entity_poly.type
_entity_poly.pdbx_seq_one_letter_code
_entity_poly.pdbx_strand_id
1 'polypeptide(L)'
;MGELYIFFGGRNYNYKTRPVFPMMLWKPVAAVYPRLIENAPGGLTIEEANKFRKKGRSLLPICKLAKNGVYLSLVKDVRDAFEVSDLVRVDCQGLKASDYKKIGAKLKDLVPCVLLSFEYEHILMWRGKDWKPNEQGAGASEAHSERECSVADSVKDTTRYAVMTNLPYGEKSGSEHLVPELALTKENVPE
;
A
#
# COMPACT_ATOMS: atom_id res chain seq x y z
N MET A 1 -28.82 32.33 46.06
CA MET A 1 -27.42 32.20 45.61
C MET A 1 -27.38 32.68 44.18
N GLY A 2 -26.46 33.58 43.82
CA GLY A 2 -26.42 34.19 42.48
C GLY A 2 -25.13 33.82 41.75
N GLU A 3 -25.24 33.41 40.50
CA GLU A 3 -24.10 33.08 39.65
C GLU A 3 -23.47 34.35 39.06
N LEU A 4 -22.14 34.46 39.15
CA LEU A 4 -21.40 35.63 38.71
C LEU A 4 -21.02 35.51 37.22
N TYR A 5 -21.80 36.13 36.34
CA TYR A 5 -21.46 36.26 34.92
C TYR A 5 -20.45 37.39 34.69
N ILE A 6 -19.19 37.04 34.40
CA ILE A 6 -18.12 38.00 34.10
C ILE A 6 -18.12 38.33 32.60
N PHE A 7 -18.59 39.52 32.23
CA PHE A 7 -18.54 40.01 30.85
C PHE A 7 -17.14 40.58 30.52
N PHE A 8 -16.31 39.79 29.81
CA PHE A 8 -15.05 40.26 29.25
C PHE A 8 -15.26 41.09 27.96
N GLY A 9 -15.83 42.29 28.09
CA GLY A 9 -15.99 43.21 26.96
C GLY A 9 -16.38 44.62 27.39
N GLY A 10 -15.49 45.59 27.17
CA GLY A 10 -15.76 47.00 27.48
C GLY A 10 -14.58 47.93 27.19
N ARG A 11 -14.85 49.24 27.15
CA ARG A 11 -13.85 50.29 26.87
C ARG A 11 -12.72 50.40 27.92
N ASN A 12 -12.87 49.77 29.08
CA ASN A 12 -11.88 49.75 30.17
C ASN A 12 -11.17 48.38 30.27
N TYR A 13 -10.98 47.69 29.13
CA TYR A 13 -10.29 46.41 29.06
C TYR A 13 -8.76 46.58 29.12
N ASN A 14 -8.14 46.10 30.19
CA ASN A 14 -6.69 46.13 30.35
C ASN A 14 -6.03 44.91 29.67
N TYR A 15 -5.45 45.14 28.48
CA TYR A 15 -4.79 44.11 27.68
C TYR A 15 -3.61 43.39 28.36
N LYS A 16 -3.06 43.97 29.45
CA LYS A 16 -1.94 43.42 30.24
C LYS A 16 -2.40 42.38 31.27
N THR A 17 -3.62 42.49 31.79
CA THR A 17 -4.17 41.58 32.80
C THR A 17 -5.09 40.52 32.21
N ARG A 18 -5.12 40.38 30.88
CA ARG A 18 -5.88 39.31 30.23
C ARG A 18 -5.27 37.95 30.56
N PRO A 19 -6.07 36.90 30.80
CA PRO A 19 -5.55 35.54 30.82
C PRO A 19 -5.00 35.21 29.43
N VAL A 20 -3.68 35.08 29.31
CA VAL A 20 -3.05 34.55 28.11
C VAL A 20 -3.17 33.03 28.17
N PHE A 21 -4.30 32.52 27.70
CA PHE A 21 -4.39 31.11 27.38
C PHE A 21 -3.30 30.80 26.34
N PRO A 22 -2.37 29.87 26.59
CA PRO A 22 -1.48 29.41 25.54
C PRO A 22 -2.36 28.92 24.40
N MET A 23 -2.02 29.29 23.17
CA MET A 23 -2.79 28.89 21.99
C MET A 23 -2.67 27.37 21.88
N MET A 24 -3.66 26.66 22.44
CA MET A 24 -3.62 25.21 22.59
C MET A 24 -3.72 24.58 21.21
N LEU A 25 -2.55 24.38 20.61
CA LEU A 25 -2.38 23.66 19.36
C LEU A 25 -2.58 22.17 19.65
N TRP A 26 -3.82 21.79 19.96
CA TRP A 26 -4.25 20.41 20.13
C TRP A 26 -4.22 19.70 18.78
N LYS A 27 -3.01 19.40 18.33
CA LYS A 27 -2.72 18.41 17.32
C LYS A 27 -2.49 17.11 18.08
N PRO A 28 -3.39 16.12 18.02
CA PRO A 28 -3.04 14.78 18.50
C PRO A 28 -1.77 14.33 17.77
N VAL A 29 -0.94 13.52 18.44
CA VAL A 29 0.26 12.96 17.81
C VAL A 29 -0.16 12.26 16.53
N ALA A 30 0.40 12.67 15.40
CA ALA A 30 0.02 12.12 14.10
C ALA A 30 0.25 10.60 14.10
N ALA A 31 -0.76 9.85 13.65
CA ALA A 31 -0.71 8.39 13.66
C ALA A 31 0.51 7.88 12.86
N VAL A 32 1.45 7.24 13.55
CA VAL A 32 2.62 6.62 12.92
C VAL A 32 2.22 5.27 12.37
N TYR A 33 1.92 5.22 11.07
CA TYR A 33 1.63 3.97 10.39
C TYR A 33 2.89 3.08 10.30
N PRO A 34 2.81 1.79 10.66
CA PRO A 34 3.94 0.88 10.55
C PRO A 34 4.33 0.70 9.08
N ARG A 35 5.63 0.48 8.84
CA ARG A 35 6.14 0.20 7.48
C ARG A 35 5.80 -1.23 7.10
N LEU A 36 5.48 -1.47 5.82
CA LEU A 36 5.17 -2.81 5.30
C LEU A 36 6.37 -3.79 5.42
N ILE A 37 7.59 -3.26 5.42
CA ILE A 37 8.82 -4.01 5.70
C ILE A 37 9.57 -3.29 6.84
N GLU A 38 9.96 -4.07 7.84
CA GLU A 38 10.80 -3.63 8.95
C GLU A 38 12.29 -3.75 8.58
N ASN A 39 13.15 -2.99 9.26
CA ASN A 39 14.60 -3.07 9.04
C ASN A 39 15.14 -4.49 9.31
N ALA A 40 14.56 -5.17 10.31
CA ALA A 40 14.93 -6.47 10.85
C ALA A 40 13.67 -7.36 11.02
N PRO A 41 13.12 -7.88 9.91
CA PRO A 41 11.80 -8.52 9.94
C PRO A 41 11.87 -9.96 10.46
N GLY A 42 10.82 -10.40 11.16
CA GLY A 42 10.67 -11.81 11.60
C GLY A 42 11.65 -12.25 12.71
N GLY A 43 12.05 -11.34 13.60
CA GLY A 43 12.96 -11.65 14.72
C GLY A 43 14.43 -11.87 14.31
N LEU A 44 14.76 -11.60 13.05
CA LEU A 44 16.09 -11.73 12.48
C LEU A 44 16.96 -10.51 12.85
N THR A 45 18.29 -10.66 13.01
CA THR A 45 19.15 -9.48 13.24
C THR A 45 19.29 -8.61 11.99
N ILE A 46 19.60 -7.32 12.17
CA ILE A 46 19.81 -6.37 11.05
C ILE A 46 20.93 -6.86 10.11
N GLU A 47 21.99 -7.45 10.66
CA GLU A 47 23.11 -7.98 9.88
C GLU A 47 22.71 -9.18 9.03
N GLU A 48 21.98 -10.15 9.59
CA GLU A 48 21.46 -11.30 8.88
C GLU A 48 20.48 -10.87 7.78
N ALA A 49 19.55 -9.95 8.07
CA ALA A 49 18.65 -9.37 7.07
C ALA A 49 19.44 -8.74 5.91
N ASN A 50 20.54 -8.03 6.20
CA ASN A 50 21.43 -7.47 5.19
C ASN A 50 22.24 -8.55 4.43
N LYS A 51 22.61 -9.67 5.06
CA LYS A 51 23.20 -10.85 4.38
C LYS A 51 22.19 -11.47 3.41
N PHE A 52 20.91 -11.61 3.77
CA PHE A 52 19.87 -12.08 2.85
C PHE A 52 19.57 -11.08 1.73
N ARG A 53 19.54 -9.75 2.00
CA ARG A 53 19.41 -8.73 0.94
C ARG A 53 20.57 -8.80 -0.07
N LYS A 54 21.81 -9.06 0.39
CA LYS A 54 22.95 -9.33 -0.50
C LYS A 54 22.74 -10.60 -1.34
N LYS A 55 22.39 -11.74 -0.71
CA LYS A 55 22.13 -13.01 -1.41
C LYS A 55 20.98 -12.89 -2.43
N GLY A 56 19.89 -12.21 -2.07
CA GLY A 56 18.70 -12.03 -2.91
C GLY A 56 18.97 -11.31 -4.22
N ARG A 57 19.95 -10.40 -4.27
CA ARG A 57 20.35 -9.72 -5.51
C ARG A 57 21.07 -10.64 -6.49
N SER A 58 21.80 -11.64 -6.00
CA SER A 58 22.43 -12.69 -6.82
C SER A 58 21.51 -13.86 -7.17
N LEU A 59 20.36 -14.02 -6.50
CA LEU A 59 19.41 -15.08 -6.85
C LEU A 59 18.68 -14.78 -8.16
N LEU A 60 18.44 -15.83 -8.93
CA LEU A 60 17.52 -15.83 -10.05
C LEU A 60 16.07 -15.77 -9.55
N PRO A 61 15.17 -15.09 -10.26
CA PRO A 61 13.75 -15.05 -9.94
C PRO A 61 13.03 -16.33 -10.36
N ILE A 62 11.98 -16.71 -9.62
CA ILE A 62 11.15 -17.87 -9.96
C ILE A 62 10.25 -17.55 -11.15
N CYS A 63 9.53 -16.43 -11.06
CA CYS A 63 8.48 -16.06 -11.98
C CYS A 63 8.44 -14.54 -12.18
N LYS A 64 7.90 -14.14 -13.35
CA LYS A 64 7.77 -12.75 -13.77
C LYS A 64 6.31 -12.35 -13.85
N LEU A 65 5.93 -11.32 -13.10
CA LEU A 65 4.57 -10.81 -13.04
C LEU A 65 4.32 -9.83 -14.19
N ALA A 66 3.41 -10.20 -15.09
CA ALA A 66 2.91 -9.29 -16.10
C ALA A 66 1.87 -8.29 -15.51
N LYS A 67 1.73 -7.13 -16.16
CA LYS A 67 0.86 -6.03 -15.75
C LYS A 67 -0.63 -6.39 -15.65
N ASN A 68 -1.08 -7.33 -16.49
CA ASN A 68 -2.43 -7.90 -16.48
C ASN A 68 -2.37 -9.42 -16.18
N GLY A 69 -1.28 -9.89 -15.57
CA GLY A 69 -1.05 -11.32 -15.32
C GLY A 69 -2.00 -11.87 -14.26
N VAL A 70 -2.46 -13.10 -14.46
CA VAL A 70 -3.30 -13.81 -13.49
C VAL A 70 -2.42 -14.45 -12.43
N TYR A 71 -2.62 -14.09 -11.16
CA TYR A 71 -1.73 -14.48 -10.06
C TYR A 71 -2.07 -15.85 -9.42
N LEU A 72 -2.79 -16.72 -10.13
CA LEU A 72 -3.31 -18.00 -9.62
C LEU A 72 -2.20 -19.04 -9.34
N SER A 73 -1.13 -19.08 -10.13
CA SER A 73 -0.02 -20.02 -9.90
C SER A 73 0.93 -19.57 -8.79
N LEU A 74 1.12 -18.25 -8.61
CA LEU A 74 2.21 -17.70 -7.79
C LEU A 74 2.30 -18.28 -6.39
N VAL A 75 1.16 -18.53 -5.75
CA VAL A 75 1.09 -19.06 -4.39
C VAL A 75 1.61 -20.51 -4.34
N LYS A 76 1.40 -21.29 -5.41
CA LYS A 76 1.99 -22.63 -5.57
C LYS A 76 3.48 -22.50 -5.87
N ASP A 77 3.84 -21.75 -6.92
CA ASP A 77 5.22 -21.54 -7.36
C ASP A 77 6.15 -21.08 -6.20
N VAL A 78 5.65 -20.20 -5.32
CA VAL A 78 6.36 -19.72 -4.12
C VAL A 78 6.44 -20.77 -3.01
N ARG A 79 5.41 -21.61 -2.81
CA ARG A 79 5.43 -22.71 -1.83
C ARG A 79 6.43 -23.78 -2.26
N ASP A 80 6.35 -24.23 -3.51
CA ASP A 80 7.22 -25.26 -4.08
C ASP A 80 8.68 -24.80 -4.04
N ALA A 81 8.95 -23.52 -4.37
CA ALA A 81 10.28 -22.94 -4.25
C ALA A 81 10.78 -22.80 -2.80
N PHE A 82 9.88 -22.70 -1.81
CA PHE A 82 10.26 -22.69 -0.39
C PHE A 82 10.65 -24.07 0.15
N GLU A 83 10.30 -25.16 -0.55
CA GLU A 83 10.81 -26.51 -0.26
C GLU A 83 12.27 -26.66 -0.69
N VAL A 84 12.62 -26.09 -1.86
CA VAL A 84 13.97 -26.14 -2.43
C VAL A 84 14.90 -25.06 -1.87
N SER A 85 14.37 -23.90 -1.45
CA SER A 85 15.18 -22.72 -1.09
C SER A 85 14.60 -21.90 0.06
N ASP A 86 15.45 -21.39 0.96
CA ASP A 86 15.00 -20.55 2.08
C ASP A 86 14.57 -19.13 1.64
N LEU A 87 15.07 -18.67 0.48
CA LEU A 87 15.00 -17.29 0.02
C LEU A 87 14.49 -17.25 -1.43
N VAL A 88 13.37 -16.56 -1.60
CA VAL A 88 12.59 -16.48 -2.85
C VAL A 88 12.63 -15.07 -3.42
N ARG A 89 12.85 -14.96 -4.74
CA ARG A 89 12.78 -13.72 -5.52
C ARG A 89 11.69 -13.83 -6.58
N VAL A 90 10.84 -12.80 -6.67
CA VAL A 90 9.80 -12.66 -7.69
C VAL A 90 10.03 -11.38 -8.49
N ASP A 91 10.06 -11.47 -9.82
CA ASP A 91 10.18 -10.33 -10.72
C ASP A 91 8.83 -9.63 -10.89
N CYS A 92 8.74 -8.34 -10.57
CA CYS A 92 7.54 -7.52 -10.75
C CYS A 92 7.76 -6.38 -11.75
N GLN A 93 8.68 -6.57 -12.70
CA GLN A 93 9.05 -5.55 -13.69
C GLN A 93 7.84 -5.02 -14.47
N GLY A 94 7.65 -3.69 -14.44
CA GLY A 94 6.54 -3.01 -15.09
C GLY A 94 5.24 -2.94 -14.27
N LEU A 95 5.26 -3.40 -13.01
CA LEU A 95 4.21 -3.12 -12.02
C LEU A 95 4.49 -1.83 -11.25
N LYS A 96 3.44 -1.05 -10.97
CA LYS A 96 3.57 0.17 -10.16
C LYS A 96 4.02 -0.16 -8.74
N ALA A 97 4.74 0.78 -8.12
CA ALA A 97 5.20 0.67 -6.74
C ALA A 97 4.09 0.50 -5.68
N SER A 98 2.84 0.86 -6.00
CA SER A 98 1.68 0.56 -5.15
C SER A 98 1.25 -0.91 -5.21
N ASP A 99 1.46 -1.56 -6.35
CA ASP A 99 0.75 -2.78 -6.71
C ASP A 99 1.57 -4.01 -6.35
N TYR A 100 2.88 -4.03 -6.61
CA TYR A 100 3.75 -5.10 -6.07
C TYR A 100 3.81 -5.09 -4.53
N LYS A 101 3.59 -3.93 -3.89
CA LYS A 101 3.47 -3.85 -2.41
C LYS A 101 2.18 -4.50 -1.90
N LYS A 102 1.06 -4.31 -2.60
CA LYS A 102 -0.20 -5.03 -2.31
C LYS A 102 -0.03 -6.53 -2.54
N ILE A 103 0.64 -6.94 -3.63
CA ILE A 103 0.93 -8.36 -3.93
C ILE A 103 1.79 -8.96 -2.83
N GLY A 104 2.89 -8.30 -2.41
CA GLY A 104 3.72 -8.76 -1.30
C GLY A 104 2.95 -8.89 0.02
N ALA A 105 2.09 -7.91 0.34
CA ALA A 105 1.21 -7.99 1.50
C ALA A 105 0.24 -9.20 1.42
N LYS A 106 -0.35 -9.47 0.24
CA LYS A 106 -1.23 -10.62 0.02
C LYS A 106 -0.49 -11.96 0.03
N LEU A 107 0.74 -12.03 -0.47
CA LEU A 107 1.55 -13.23 -0.38
C LEU A 107 1.91 -13.57 1.07
N LYS A 108 2.15 -12.56 1.92
CA LYS A 108 2.35 -12.75 3.38
C LYS A 108 1.10 -13.33 4.08
N ASP A 109 -0.10 -12.99 3.62
CA ASP A 109 -1.35 -13.54 4.15
C ASP A 109 -1.57 -15.01 3.71
N LEU A 110 -1.17 -15.36 2.47
CA LEU A 110 -1.45 -16.66 1.83
C LEU A 110 -0.36 -17.72 1.99
N VAL A 111 0.88 -17.28 2.28
CA VAL A 111 2.04 -18.12 2.56
C VAL A 111 2.67 -17.56 3.84
N PRO A 112 2.92 -18.36 4.89
CA PRO A 112 3.55 -17.89 6.12
C PRO A 112 5.02 -17.56 5.86
N CYS A 113 5.28 -16.34 5.38
CA CYS A 113 6.58 -15.88 4.91
C CYS A 113 6.85 -14.43 5.33
N VAL A 114 8.13 -14.04 5.27
CA VAL A 114 8.65 -12.77 5.76
C VAL A 114 9.17 -11.94 4.60
N LEU A 115 8.60 -10.75 4.41
CA LEU A 115 9.04 -9.79 3.39
C LEU A 115 10.36 -9.12 3.82
N LEU A 116 11.41 -9.22 2.99
CA LEU A 116 12.76 -8.71 3.28
C LEU A 116 13.08 -7.39 2.59
N SER A 117 12.68 -7.25 1.32
CA SER A 117 12.93 -6.06 0.50
C SER A 117 11.98 -5.97 -0.70
N PHE A 118 11.80 -4.74 -1.18
CA PHE A 118 11.14 -4.40 -2.45
C PHE A 118 12.12 -3.59 -3.33
N GLU A 119 13.19 -4.23 -3.82
CA GLU A 119 14.30 -3.55 -4.53
C GLU A 119 14.17 -3.76 -6.05
N TYR A 120 14.38 -2.71 -6.85
CA TYR A 120 14.37 -2.77 -8.32
C TYR A 120 13.12 -3.42 -8.98
N GLU A 121 11.92 -3.24 -8.40
CA GLU A 121 10.69 -3.93 -8.83
C GLU A 121 10.75 -5.46 -8.64
N HIS A 122 11.45 -5.94 -7.61
CA HIS A 122 11.46 -7.32 -7.16
C HIS A 122 10.88 -7.45 -5.77
N ILE A 123 10.20 -8.57 -5.49
CA ILE A 123 9.81 -8.95 -4.13
C ILE A 123 10.83 -9.98 -3.64
N LEU A 124 11.51 -9.69 -2.53
CA LEU A 124 12.39 -10.63 -1.85
C LEU A 124 11.72 -11.15 -0.58
N MET A 125 11.56 -12.47 -0.49
CA MET A 125 10.79 -13.16 0.54
C MET A 125 11.64 -14.24 1.20
N TRP A 126 11.62 -14.31 2.53
CA TRP A 126 12.27 -15.36 3.31
C TRP A 126 11.20 -16.23 3.98
N ARG A 127 11.48 -17.53 4.05
CA ARG A 127 10.57 -18.54 4.59
C ARG A 127 10.28 -18.42 6.08
N GLY A 128 11.20 -17.83 6.85
CA GLY A 128 11.21 -17.88 8.32
C GLY A 128 12.15 -18.95 8.85
N LYS A 129 12.49 -18.87 10.14
CA LYS A 129 13.53 -19.71 10.77
C LYS A 129 13.02 -21.10 11.14
N ASP A 130 11.75 -21.18 11.55
CA ASP A 130 11.12 -22.38 12.11
C ASP A 130 10.18 -23.08 11.10
N TRP A 131 10.46 -22.93 9.81
CA TRP A 131 9.64 -23.56 8.77
C TRP A 131 9.78 -25.07 8.80
N LYS A 132 8.64 -25.75 8.73
CA LYS A 132 8.55 -27.20 8.58
C LYS A 132 8.00 -27.50 7.18
N PRO A 133 8.57 -28.47 6.44
CA PRO A 133 7.92 -28.97 5.24
C PRO A 133 6.54 -29.51 5.60
N ASN A 134 5.59 -29.37 4.69
CA ASN A 134 4.23 -29.82 4.94
C ASN A 134 4.20 -31.35 4.84
N GLU A 135 4.21 -32.06 5.97
CA GLU A 135 4.27 -33.54 6.06
C GLU A 135 3.01 -34.26 5.46
N GLN A 136 2.11 -33.50 4.84
CA GLN A 136 0.88 -33.93 4.18
C GLN A 136 1.16 -34.58 2.81
N GLY A 137 2.00 -35.61 2.80
CA GLY A 137 2.43 -36.33 1.59
C GLY A 137 2.76 -37.82 1.79
N ALA A 138 2.64 -38.36 3.00
CA ALA A 138 3.03 -39.74 3.33
C ALA A 138 1.87 -40.65 3.81
N GLY A 139 0.60 -40.23 3.66
CA GLY A 139 -0.54 -41.12 3.94
C GLY A 139 -1.92 -40.47 3.95
N ALA A 140 -2.62 -40.50 2.82
CA ALA A 140 -4.08 -40.71 2.71
C ALA A 140 -4.49 -40.81 1.23
N SER A 141 -5.53 -41.58 0.95
CA SER A 141 -5.99 -41.97 -0.39
C SER A 141 -6.75 -40.88 -1.16
N GLU A 142 -6.69 -41.03 -2.48
CA GLU A 142 -7.56 -40.50 -3.54
C GLU A 142 -8.98 -40.05 -3.11
N ALA A 143 -9.31 -38.80 -3.47
CA ALA A 143 -10.67 -38.39 -3.79
C ALA A 143 -10.62 -37.31 -4.87
N HIS A 144 -11.07 -37.63 -6.09
CA HIS A 144 -11.20 -36.65 -7.17
C HIS A 144 -12.25 -35.58 -6.80
N SER A 145 -11.91 -34.31 -6.98
CA SER A 145 -12.90 -33.32 -7.40
C SER A 145 -12.26 -32.33 -8.37
N GLU A 146 -12.38 -32.64 -9.66
CA GLU A 146 -12.14 -31.69 -10.73
C GLU A 146 -13.11 -30.50 -10.57
N ARG A 147 -12.56 -29.28 -10.53
CA ARG A 147 -13.30 -28.04 -10.78
C ARG A 147 -12.41 -27.07 -11.53
N GLU A 148 -12.28 -27.31 -12.83
CA GLU A 148 -11.95 -26.24 -13.76
C GLU A 148 -13.10 -25.24 -13.89
N CYS A 149 -12.78 -24.10 -14.49
CA CYS A 149 -13.62 -22.91 -14.54
C CYS A 149 -14.80 -23.06 -15.53
N SER A 150 -16.01 -22.64 -15.12
CA SER A 150 -17.09 -22.32 -16.05
C SER A 150 -17.69 -20.96 -15.69
N VAL A 151 -17.52 -19.97 -16.59
CA VAL A 151 -18.18 -18.67 -16.51
C VAL A 151 -19.52 -18.73 -17.25
N ALA A 152 -20.64 -18.54 -16.54
CA ALA A 152 -21.75 -17.65 -16.93
C ALA A 152 -22.90 -17.69 -15.91
N ASP A 153 -23.59 -16.55 -15.78
CA ASP A 153 -24.97 -16.35 -15.32
C ASP A 153 -25.40 -16.84 -13.92
N SER A 154 -25.43 -15.91 -12.95
CA SER A 154 -26.68 -15.15 -12.76
C SER A 154 -26.48 -13.90 -11.90
N VAL A 155 -27.18 -12.82 -12.29
CA VAL A 155 -27.21 -11.55 -11.56
C VAL A 155 -28.15 -11.65 -10.35
N LYS A 156 -27.62 -11.43 -9.13
CA LYS A 156 -28.22 -10.67 -7.99
C LYS A 156 -27.42 -10.87 -6.70
N ASP A 157 -26.76 -9.80 -6.23
CA ASP A 157 -26.84 -9.35 -4.82
C ASP A 157 -26.03 -8.05 -4.55
N THR A 158 -26.22 -7.05 -5.43
CA THR A 158 -25.87 -5.66 -5.11
C THR A 158 -27.00 -5.06 -4.27
N THR A 159 -27.04 -5.31 -2.96
CA THR A 159 -27.80 -4.50 -1.97
C THR A 159 -27.45 -4.86 -0.52
N ARG A 160 -26.33 -4.34 0.00
CA ARG A 160 -26.17 -4.18 1.47
C ARG A 160 -25.55 -2.86 1.95
N TYR A 161 -24.89 -2.06 1.10
CA TYR A 161 -24.39 -0.73 1.48
C TYR A 161 -24.50 0.31 0.35
N ALA A 162 -25.69 0.87 0.15
CA ALA A 162 -25.90 2.17 -0.53
C ALA A 162 -27.38 2.63 -0.46
N VAL A 163 -27.75 3.38 0.58
CA VAL A 163 -28.91 4.30 0.53
C VAL A 163 -28.57 5.57 1.33
N MET A 164 -28.46 6.69 0.61
CA MET A 164 -28.49 8.09 1.09
C MET A 164 -27.33 8.54 2.02
N THR A 165 -26.77 9.74 1.86
CA THR A 165 -27.37 11.00 1.38
C THR A 165 -26.59 11.70 0.27
N ASN A 166 -27.30 12.20 -0.75
CA ASN A 166 -26.82 13.27 -1.66
C ASN A 166 -27.37 14.62 -1.19
N LEU A 167 -26.57 15.70 -1.27
CA LEU A 167 -27.04 17.03 -1.71
C LEU A 167 -25.84 17.86 -2.23
N PRO A 168 -26.06 18.84 -3.14
CA PRO A 168 -25.04 19.22 -4.12
C PRO A 168 -24.49 20.65 -3.96
N TYR A 169 -23.34 20.89 -4.57
CA TYR A 169 -22.82 22.18 -5.03
C TYR A 169 -22.06 21.90 -6.33
N GLY A 170 -22.17 22.67 -7.42
CA GLY A 170 -22.95 23.88 -7.66
C GLY A 170 -22.28 24.65 -8.81
N GLU A 171 -22.93 24.76 -9.96
CA GLU A 171 -22.36 25.37 -11.16
C GLU A 171 -22.06 26.87 -10.95
N LYS A 172 -20.99 27.36 -11.61
CA LYS A 172 -20.83 28.78 -11.94
C LYS A 172 -20.29 28.92 -13.36
N SER A 173 -21.10 29.54 -14.21
CA SER A 173 -20.78 29.89 -15.60
C SER A 173 -20.81 31.40 -15.79
N GLY A 174 -19.91 31.92 -16.63
CA GLY A 174 -19.94 33.30 -17.15
C GLY A 174 -18.95 34.26 -16.46
N SER A 175 -18.26 35.13 -17.20
CA SER A 175 -18.15 35.25 -18.67
C SER A 175 -16.97 36.15 -19.07
N GLU A 176 -16.48 35.98 -20.32
CA GLU A 176 -15.70 36.95 -21.14
C GLU A 176 -14.32 37.41 -20.58
N HIS A 177 -13.31 37.84 -21.33
CA HIS A 177 -12.95 37.93 -22.76
C HIS A 177 -11.38 37.96 -22.80
N LEU A 178 -10.60 37.76 -23.88
CA LEU A 178 -10.79 37.61 -25.34
C LEU A 178 -9.59 36.76 -25.88
N VAL A 179 -9.49 36.54 -27.20
CA VAL A 179 -8.25 36.10 -27.90
C VAL A 179 -8.01 37.05 -29.09
N PRO A 180 -6.76 37.43 -29.40
CA PRO A 180 -6.14 37.05 -30.69
C PRO A 180 -4.68 36.54 -30.48
N GLU A 181 -4.19 35.50 -31.14
CA GLU A 181 -4.00 35.27 -32.60
C GLU A 181 -2.69 35.86 -33.17
N LEU A 182 -1.83 34.94 -33.65
CA LEU A 182 -0.72 35.05 -34.61
C LEU A 182 0.26 36.25 -34.59
N ALA A 183 1.54 35.91 -34.39
CA ALA A 183 2.62 36.42 -35.26
C ALA A 183 3.80 35.44 -35.35
N LEU A 184 4.13 35.00 -36.57
CA LEU A 184 5.48 34.53 -36.90
C LEU A 184 6.39 35.76 -37.05
N THR A 185 7.56 35.75 -36.43
CA THR A 185 8.78 36.31 -37.05
C THR A 185 9.99 35.45 -36.72
N LYS A 186 10.91 35.40 -37.68
CA LYS A 186 12.22 34.75 -37.56
C LYS A 186 13.28 35.80 -37.14
N GLU A 187 14.52 35.31 -37.01
CA GLU A 187 15.80 36.00 -37.26
C GLU A 187 16.65 36.52 -36.08
N ASN A 188 17.93 36.14 -36.16
CA ASN A 188 19.16 36.88 -35.82
C ASN A 188 19.67 37.02 -34.36
N VAL A 189 20.54 36.05 -33.99
CA VAL A 189 22.03 36.18 -33.85
C VAL A 189 22.64 37.51 -34.40
N PRO A 190 23.75 38.11 -33.89
CA PRO A 190 24.79 37.61 -32.94
C PRO A 190 25.17 38.58 -31.77
N GLU A 191 26.01 38.12 -30.83
CA GLU A 191 27.45 38.47 -30.70
C GLU A 191 28.18 37.43 -29.82
#